data_AF-A0A0R2U1G1-F1
#
_entry.id   AF-A0A0R2U1G1-F1
#
_cell.length_a   1.000
_cell.length_b   1.000
_cell.length_c   1.000
_cell.angle_alpha   90.00
_cell.angle_beta   90.00
_cell.angle_gamma   90.00
#
_symmetry.space_group_name_H-M   'P 1'
#
loop_
_entity.id
_entity.type
_entity.pdbx_description
1 polymer ?
#
loop_
_entity_poly.entity_id
_entity_poly.type
_entity_poly.pdbx_seq_one_letter_code
_entity_poly.pdbx_strand_id
1 'polypeptide(L)'
;MPIYVLASAPQAKGCAFAQVKAGKIRFTGVSLNELIPDVEAIDTWDIQVAQWQSAITGLADEFNAGVAQVEVFDSSNFQYQSHLLPLNRWHEESDINSELLKKSKQ
;
A
#
# COMPACT_ATOMS: atom_id res chain seq x y z
N MET A 1 -4.70 -5.09 0.31
CA MET A 1 -5.62 -5.81 -0.60
C MET A 1 -4.91 -6.45 -1.79
N PRO A 2 -4.05 -5.73 -2.54
CA PRO A 2 -3.41 -6.23 -3.75
C PRO A 2 -2.83 -7.65 -3.66
N ILE A 3 -2.11 -7.94 -2.57
CA ILE A 3 -1.39 -9.20 -2.41
C ILE A 3 -2.30 -10.44 -2.34
N TYR A 4 -3.48 -10.35 -1.71
CA TYR A 4 -4.39 -11.50 -1.60
C TYR A 4 -5.03 -11.84 -2.94
N VAL A 5 -5.30 -10.83 -3.78
CA VAL A 5 -5.79 -11.02 -5.15
C VAL A 5 -4.72 -11.71 -5.98
N LEU A 6 -3.47 -11.24 -5.92
CA LEU A 6 -2.36 -11.80 -6.69
C LEU A 6 -1.96 -13.21 -6.25
N ALA A 7 -2.08 -13.53 -4.96
CA ALA A 7 -1.75 -14.84 -4.42
C ALA A 7 -2.86 -15.90 -4.61
N SER A 8 -4.03 -15.50 -5.12
CA SER A 8 -5.18 -16.42 -5.26
C SER A 8 -5.07 -17.32 -6.49
N ALA A 9 -5.47 -18.59 -6.34
CA ALA A 9 -5.58 -19.56 -7.42
C ALA A 9 -6.92 -20.32 -7.31
N PRO A 10 -7.83 -20.24 -8.29
CA PRO A 10 -7.76 -19.41 -9.50
C PRO A 10 -7.74 -17.91 -9.19
N GLN A 11 -7.27 -17.10 -10.14
CA GLN A 11 -7.15 -15.66 -9.97
C GLN A 11 -8.49 -15.03 -9.60
N ALA A 12 -8.52 -14.32 -8.48
CA ALA A 12 -9.70 -13.64 -7.99
C ALA A 12 -10.16 -12.55 -8.97
N LYS A 13 -11.48 -12.44 -9.14
CA LYS A 13 -12.15 -11.46 -9.99
C LYS A 13 -12.80 -10.31 -9.18
N GLY A 14 -12.39 -10.18 -7.93
CA GLY A 14 -12.93 -9.18 -7.02
C GLY A 14 -12.38 -9.37 -5.63
N CYS A 15 -12.40 -8.30 -4.85
CA CYS A 15 -11.82 -8.28 -3.52
C CYS A 15 -12.53 -7.24 -2.67
N ALA A 16 -13.10 -7.68 -1.54
CA ALA A 16 -13.85 -6.81 -0.64
C ALA A 16 -13.61 -7.17 0.83
N PHE A 17 -13.73 -6.18 1.71
CA PHE A 17 -13.75 -6.36 3.15
C PHE A 17 -15.14 -6.12 3.71
N ALA A 18 -15.53 -6.96 4.68
CA ALA A 18 -16.67 -6.67 5.52
C ALA A 18 -16.31 -5.61 6.57
N GLN A 19 -17.03 -4.51 6.58
CA GLN A 19 -17.02 -3.54 7.67
C GLN A 19 -18.18 -3.84 8.60
N VAL A 20 -17.87 -4.28 9.82
CA VAL A 20 -18.88 -4.59 10.85
C VAL A 20 -18.91 -3.47 11.88
N LYS A 21 -20.01 -2.73 11.91
CA LYS A 21 -20.38 -1.82 12.99
C LYS A 21 -21.73 -2.27 13.56
N ALA A 22 -22.01 -1.98 14.83
CA ALA A 22 -23.27 -2.39 15.46
C ALA A 22 -24.48 -1.94 14.60
N GLY A 23 -25.22 -2.91 14.07
CA GLY A 23 -26.38 -2.68 13.19
C GLY A 23 -26.07 -2.21 11.76
N LYS A 24 -24.80 -2.12 11.36
CA LYS A 24 -24.37 -1.71 10.00
C LYS A 24 -23.24 -2.62 9.52
N ILE A 25 -23.59 -3.58 8.67
CA ILE A 25 -22.64 -4.43 7.97
C ILE A 25 -22.65 -4.00 6.52
N ARG A 26 -21.48 -3.71 5.95
CA ARG A 26 -21.33 -3.42 4.52
C ARG A 26 -20.06 -4.02 3.97
N PHE A 27 -20.01 -4.24 2.66
CA PHE A 27 -18.76 -4.53 1.98
C PHE A 27 -18.12 -3.24 1.43
N THR A 28 -16.80 -3.26 1.29
CA THR A 28 -16.03 -2.20 0.65
C THR A 28 -14.88 -2.84 -0.11
N GLY A 29 -14.76 -2.53 -1.38
CA GLY A 29 -13.81 -3.18 -2.28
C GLY A 29 -14.04 -2.81 -3.73
N VAL A 30 -13.44 -3.60 -4.62
CA VAL A 30 -13.61 -3.50 -6.07
C VAL A 30 -13.72 -4.89 -6.69
N SER A 31 -14.48 -5.04 -7.76
CA SER A 31 -14.65 -6.30 -8.47
C SER A 31 -14.80 -6.13 -9.98
N LEU A 32 -14.61 -7.21 -10.73
CA LEU A 32 -14.86 -7.26 -12.18
C LEU A 32 -16.36 -7.13 -12.50
N ASN A 33 -17.24 -7.53 -11.59
CA ASN A 33 -18.68 -7.48 -11.77
C ASN A 33 -19.41 -7.17 -10.45
N GLU A 34 -20.72 -6.93 -10.53
CA GLU A 34 -21.57 -6.52 -9.39
C GLU A 34 -22.02 -7.69 -8.51
N LEU A 35 -21.24 -8.79 -8.43
CA LEU A 35 -21.61 -9.97 -7.63
C LEU A 35 -21.62 -9.71 -6.12
N ILE A 36 -20.82 -8.75 -5.64
CA ILE A 36 -20.73 -8.43 -4.21
C ILE A 36 -21.57 -7.18 -3.96
N PRO A 37 -22.58 -7.24 -3.05
CA PRO A 37 -23.39 -6.07 -2.71
C PRO A 37 -22.53 -4.89 -2.23
N ASP A 38 -22.89 -3.68 -2.65
CA ASP A 38 -22.21 -2.43 -2.29
C ASP A 38 -20.74 -2.29 -2.74
N VAL A 39 -20.25 -3.20 -3.58
CA VAL A 39 -18.90 -3.17 -4.14
C VAL A 39 -18.96 -2.67 -5.58
N GLU A 40 -18.08 -1.71 -5.89
CA GLU A 40 -18.00 -1.12 -7.22
C GLU A 40 -17.43 -2.13 -8.22
N ALA A 41 -18.16 -2.32 -9.32
CA ALA A 41 -17.66 -3.04 -10.48
C ALA A 41 -16.80 -2.09 -11.33
N ILE A 42 -15.60 -2.54 -11.70
CA ILE A 42 -14.69 -1.78 -12.56
C ILE A 42 -14.40 -2.55 -13.85
N ASP A 43 -14.55 -1.85 -14.99
CA ASP A 43 -14.27 -2.43 -16.32
C ASP A 43 -12.76 -2.64 -16.54
N THR A 44 -11.92 -1.98 -15.75
CA THR A 44 -10.45 -2.01 -15.84
C THR A 44 -9.81 -2.97 -14.84
N TRP A 45 -10.55 -3.99 -14.38
CA TRP A 45 -10.07 -4.94 -13.37
C TRP A 45 -8.67 -5.50 -13.66
N ASP A 46 -8.42 -5.98 -14.87
CA ASP A 46 -7.12 -6.57 -15.23
C ASP A 46 -5.99 -5.54 -15.18
N ILE A 47 -6.27 -4.28 -15.56
CA ILE A 47 -5.33 -3.17 -15.45
C ILE A 47 -5.04 -2.87 -13.97
N GLN A 48 -6.07 -2.86 -13.14
CA GLN A 48 -5.93 -2.64 -11.70
C GLN A 48 -5.07 -3.73 -11.04
N VAL A 49 -5.28 -4.99 -11.43
CA VAL A 49 -4.47 -6.13 -10.94
C VAL A 49 -3.03 -6.05 -11.45
N ALA A 50 -2.80 -5.63 -12.70
CA ALA A 50 -1.46 -5.43 -13.22
C ALA A 50 -0.70 -4.30 -12.49
N GLN A 51 -1.36 -3.18 -12.20
CA GLN A 51 -0.79 -2.09 -11.41
C GLN A 51 -0.42 -2.55 -10.00
N TRP A 52 -1.30 -3.33 -9.36
CA TRP A 52 -1.04 -3.95 -8.07
C TRP A 52 0.17 -4.89 -8.09
N GLN A 53 0.30 -5.73 -9.12
CA GLN A 53 1.46 -6.59 -9.29
C GLN A 53 2.73 -5.76 -9.45
N SER A 54 2.71 -4.74 -10.31
CA SER A 54 3.87 -3.87 -10.54
C SER A 54 4.30 -3.15 -9.26
N ALA A 55 3.36 -2.62 -8.48
CA ALA A 55 3.66 -1.93 -7.22
C ALA A 55 4.25 -2.88 -6.17
N ILE A 56 3.69 -4.09 -6.03
CA ILE A 56 4.22 -5.09 -5.08
C ILE A 56 5.60 -5.58 -5.50
N THR A 57 5.83 -5.80 -6.80
CA THR A 57 7.17 -6.17 -7.30
C THR A 57 8.17 -5.05 -7.01
N GLY A 58 7.81 -3.79 -7.27
CA GLY A 58 8.67 -2.64 -6.93
C GLY A 58 9.03 -2.58 -5.44
N LEU A 59 8.04 -2.75 -4.56
CA LEU A 59 8.28 -2.82 -3.11
C LEU A 59 9.20 -3.99 -2.72
N ALA A 60 9.07 -5.15 -3.38
CA ALA A 60 9.94 -6.29 -3.13
C ALA A 60 11.38 -6.02 -3.59
N ASP A 61 11.56 -5.36 -4.73
CA ASP A 61 12.88 -5.00 -5.25
C ASP A 61 13.57 -3.96 -4.34
N GLU A 62 12.84 -2.93 -3.90
CA GLU A 62 13.30 -1.95 -2.92
C GLU A 62 13.72 -2.61 -1.60
N PHE A 63 12.89 -3.52 -1.10
CA PHE A 63 13.18 -4.29 0.12
C PHE A 63 14.46 -5.12 -0.03
N ASN A 64 14.60 -5.85 -1.15
CA ASN A 64 15.79 -6.65 -1.45
C ASN A 64 17.06 -5.79 -1.61
N ALA A 65 16.91 -4.56 -2.11
CA ALA A 65 18.00 -3.58 -2.21
C ALA A 65 18.33 -2.90 -0.87
N GLY A 66 17.59 -3.20 0.21
CA GLY A 66 17.79 -2.60 1.53
C GLY A 66 17.34 -1.14 1.61
N VAL A 67 16.41 -0.72 0.76
CA VAL A 67 15.81 0.62 0.83
C VAL A 67 14.95 0.70 2.08
N ALA A 68 15.28 1.64 2.97
CA ALA A 68 14.64 1.81 4.28
C ALA A 68 14.41 3.29 4.64
N GLN A 69 14.31 4.15 3.63
CA GLN A 69 14.04 5.57 3.85
C GLN A 69 12.61 5.76 4.38
N VAL A 70 12.46 6.72 5.30
CA VAL A 70 11.16 7.08 5.85
C VAL A 70 10.50 8.14 4.97
N GLU A 71 9.30 7.83 4.50
CA GLU A 71 8.46 8.76 3.73
C GLU A 71 7.17 9.07 4.51
N VAL A 72 6.80 10.35 4.54
CA VAL A 72 5.59 10.83 5.25
C VAL A 72 4.51 11.17 4.23
N PHE A 73 3.53 10.28 4.08
CA PHE A 73 2.40 10.48 3.17
C PHE A 73 1.26 11.33 3.78
N ASP A 74 1.17 11.40 5.12
CA ASP A 74 0.18 12.21 5.83
C ASP A 74 0.86 12.97 6.97
N SER A 75 1.32 14.17 6.65
CA SER A 75 2.00 15.05 7.61
C SER A 75 1.07 15.53 8.73
N SER A 76 -0.25 15.60 8.49
CA SER A 76 -1.22 16.10 9.46
C SER A 76 -1.39 15.15 10.66
N ASN A 77 -1.24 13.85 10.42
CA ASN A 77 -1.40 12.82 11.43
C ASN A 77 -0.07 12.24 11.93
N PHE A 78 1.06 12.68 11.38
CA PHE A 78 2.39 12.17 11.75
C PHE A 78 2.71 12.33 13.24
N GLN A 79 2.22 13.42 13.86
CA GLN A 79 2.41 13.70 15.29
C GLN A 79 1.88 12.60 16.23
N TYR A 80 0.87 11.83 15.82
CA TYR A 80 0.32 10.73 16.63
C TYR A 80 1.27 9.53 16.72
N GLN A 81 2.33 9.52 15.92
CA GLN A 81 3.34 8.46 15.86
C GLN A 81 4.69 8.92 16.43
N SER A 82 4.68 9.92 17.32
CA SER A 82 5.89 10.50 17.93
C SER A 82 6.80 9.47 18.63
N HIS A 83 6.21 8.37 19.12
CA HIS A 83 6.94 7.25 19.72
C HIS A 83 7.81 6.46 18.72
N LEU A 84 7.56 6.60 17.41
CA LEU A 84 8.36 5.96 16.35
C LEU A 84 9.53 6.83 15.88
N LEU A 85 9.60 8.12 16.26
CA LEU A 85 10.65 9.03 15.78
C LEU A 85 12.08 8.52 16.04
N PRO A 86 12.40 7.93 17.21
CA PRO A 86 13.72 7.36 17.45
C PRO A 86 14.02 6.16 16.54
N LEU A 87 13.03 5.29 16.30
CA LEU A 87 13.18 4.09 15.46
C LEU A 87 13.33 4.45 13.97
N ASN A 88 12.58 5.46 13.53
CA ASN A 88 12.60 5.98 12.18
C ASN A 88 13.84 6.86 11.90
N ARG A 89 14.72 7.05 12.89
CA ARG A 89 15.86 7.98 12.84
C ARG A 89 15.44 9.37 12.33
N TRP A 90 14.25 9.80 12.73
CA TRP A 90 13.61 10.99 12.14
C TRP A 90 14.41 12.27 12.38
N HIS A 91 15.08 12.39 13.53
CA HIS A 91 15.92 13.54 13.84
C HIS A 91 17.19 13.64 12.97
N GLU A 92 17.55 12.57 12.27
CA GLU A 92 18.72 12.46 11.38
C GLU A 92 18.30 12.49 9.90
N GLU A 93 17.01 12.69 9.60
CA GLU A 93 16.45 12.60 8.24
C GLU A 93 17.18 13.52 7.25
N SER A 94 17.49 14.75 7.66
CA SER A 94 18.20 15.72 6.83
C SER A 94 19.57 15.23 6.41
N ASP A 95 20.29 14.62 7.35
CA ASP A 95 21.66 14.17 7.14
C ASP A 95 21.66 12.91 6.25
N ILE A 96 20.77 11.96 6.55
CA ILE A 96 20.58 10.73 5.79
C ILE A 96 20.23 11.05 4.32
N ASN A 97 19.25 11.92 4.10
CA ASN A 97 18.80 12.26 2.75
C ASN A 97 19.86 13.03 1.97
N SER A 98 20.66 13.88 2.63
CA SER A 98 21.80 14.54 2.00
C SER A 98 22.87 13.55 1.51
N GLU A 99 23.15 12.49 2.28
CA GLU A 99 24.12 11.45 1.94
C GLU A 99 23.62 10.53 0.82
N LEU A 100 22.33 10.15 0.84
CA LEU A 100 21.71 9.37 -0.22
C LEU A 100 21.73 10.11 -1.58
N LEU A 101 21.42 11.41 -1.57
CA LEU A 101 21.49 12.25 -2.77
C LEU A 101 22.90 12.35 -3.37
N LYS A 102 23.95 12.32 -2.53
CA LYS A 102 25.35 12.29 -2.99
C LYS A 102 25.68 10.96 -3.67
N LYS A 103 25.26 9.84 -3.06
CA LYS A 103 25.50 8.49 -3.60
C LYS A 103 24.78 8.24 -4.93
N SER A 104 23.59 8.82 -5.14
CA SER A 104 22.86 8.69 -6.41
C SER A 104 23.48 9.45 -7.59
N LYS A 105 24.43 10.37 -7.34
CA LYS A 105 25.09 11.19 -8.36
C LYS A 105 26.49 10.70 -8.76
N GLN A 106 26.99 9.66 -8.10
CA GLN A 106 28.24 8.97 -8.44
C GLN A 106 27.94 7.73 -9.27
#